data_AF-A0A8T4ZUJ3-F1
#
_entry.id   AF-A0A8T4ZUJ3-F1
#
_cell.length_a   1.000
_cell.length_b   1.000
_cell.length_c   1.000
_cell.angle_alpha   90.00
_cell.angle_beta   90.00
_cell.angle_gamma   90.00
#
_symmetry.space_group_name_H-M   'P 1'
#
loop_
_entity.id
_entity.type
_entity.pdbx_description
1 polymer ?
#
loop_
_entity_poly.entity_id
_entity_poly.type
_entity_poly.pdbx_seq_one_letter_code
_entity_poly.pdbx_strand_id
1 'polypeptide(L)'
;MFINGFLSPWGFAGLNMPFQMAGMGLMGSVGGFYRRFAYERFSTEFCVELAVLGAFLTALYDFITNFGYAIFQTIMGVPFHVALIIALAYGTPFSVIHVVSNAAIFGIAFFPMIKAAKKTLMVDKYG
;
A
#
# COMPACT_ATOMS: atom_id res chain seq x y z
N MET A 1 3.11 -10.85 5.64
CA MET A 1 2.10 -10.69 6.72
C MET A 1 2.58 -11.03 8.10
N PHE A 2 3.55 -11.94 8.29
CA PHE A 2 4.05 -12.26 9.63
C PHE A 2 4.54 -11.02 10.42
N ILE A 3 5.37 -10.18 9.79
CA ILE A 3 5.89 -8.95 10.43
C ILE A 3 4.77 -7.97 10.76
N ASN A 4 3.94 -7.59 9.78
CA ASN A 4 2.84 -6.64 9.99
C ASN A 4 1.75 -7.18 10.95
N GLY A 5 1.60 -8.50 11.03
CA GLY A 5 0.59 -9.16 11.84
C GLY A 5 0.99 -9.31 13.31
N PHE A 6 2.23 -9.73 13.58
CA PHE A 6 2.68 -10.16 14.90
C PHE A 6 3.81 -9.33 15.49
N LEU A 7 4.59 -8.65 14.65
CA LEU A 7 5.78 -7.89 15.05
C LEU A 7 5.64 -6.39 14.80
N SER A 8 4.42 -5.92 14.53
CA SER A 8 4.17 -4.50 14.27
C SER A 8 4.37 -3.67 15.55
N PRO A 9 5.04 -2.51 15.49
CA PRO A 9 5.14 -1.57 16.60
C PRO A 9 3.78 -1.11 17.12
N TRP A 10 2.74 -1.21 16.29
CA TRP A 10 1.37 -0.84 16.60
C TRP A 10 0.56 -1.99 17.23
N GLY A 11 1.21 -3.09 17.56
CA GLY A 11 0.62 -4.26 18.22
C GLY A 11 0.14 -5.34 17.24
N PHE A 12 -0.60 -6.30 17.78
CA PHE A 12 -1.13 -7.43 17.01
C PHE A 12 -2.25 -6.97 16.07
N ALA A 13 -2.09 -7.21 14.76
CA ALA A 13 -3.06 -6.76 13.75
C ALA A 13 -4.43 -7.48 13.85
N GLY A 14 -4.48 -8.63 14.53
CA GLY A 14 -5.71 -9.33 14.88
C GLY A 14 -6.65 -9.55 13.71
N LEU A 15 -7.92 -9.21 13.92
CA LEU A 15 -8.98 -9.35 12.92
C LEU A 15 -8.86 -8.37 11.74
N ASN A 16 -7.93 -7.41 11.78
CA ASN A 16 -7.66 -6.53 10.64
C ASN A 16 -6.69 -7.16 9.62
N MET A 17 -6.04 -8.29 9.96
CA MET A 17 -5.10 -8.97 9.04
C MET A 17 -5.71 -9.34 7.68
N PRO A 18 -6.91 -9.92 7.57
CA PRO A 18 -7.50 -10.28 6.28
C PRO A 18 -7.69 -9.05 5.36
N PHE A 19 -8.01 -7.89 5.92
CA PHE A 19 -8.18 -6.64 5.18
C PHE A 19 -6.84 -6.12 4.67
N GLN A 20 -5.79 -6.20 5.49
CA GLN A 20 -4.42 -5.89 5.03
C GLN A 20 -3.99 -6.85 3.91
N MET A 21 -4.38 -8.13 3.99
CA MET A 21 -4.05 -9.15 2.97
C MET A 21 -4.74 -8.84 1.66
N ALA A 22 -6.02 -8.48 1.71
CA ALA A 22 -6.77 -8.05 0.54
C ALA A 22 -6.14 -6.81 -0.11
N GLY A 23 -5.82 -5.78 0.68
CA GLY A 23 -5.19 -4.56 0.19
C GLY A 23 -3.80 -4.80 -0.43
N MET A 24 -2.95 -5.57 0.25
CA MET A 24 -1.61 -5.91 -0.29
C MET A 24 -1.71 -6.80 -1.54
N GLY A 25 -2.68 -7.71 -1.58
CA GLY A 25 -2.98 -8.51 -2.77
C GLY A 25 -3.35 -7.62 -3.96
N LEU A 26 -4.25 -6.66 -3.76
CA LEU A 26 -4.64 -5.66 -4.76
C LEU A 26 -3.45 -4.87 -5.30
N MET A 27 -2.63 -4.31 -4.40
CA MET A 27 -1.41 -3.58 -4.75
C MET A 27 -0.45 -4.46 -5.58
N GLY A 28 -0.20 -5.69 -5.13
CA GLY A 28 0.68 -6.63 -5.81
C GLY A 28 0.16 -7.05 -7.20
N SER A 29 -1.14 -7.30 -7.33
CA SER A 29 -1.78 -7.66 -8.60
C SER A 29 -1.70 -6.53 -9.61
N VAL A 30 -2.04 -5.30 -9.21
CA VAL A 30 -1.97 -4.13 -10.10
C VAL A 30 -0.53 -3.83 -10.50
N GLY A 31 0.41 -3.84 -9.55
CA GLY A 31 1.84 -3.64 -9.84
C GLY A 31 2.41 -4.72 -10.78
N GLY A 32 1.98 -5.98 -10.61
CA GLY A 32 2.36 -7.10 -11.48
C GLY A 32 1.87 -6.93 -12.92
N PHE A 33 0.64 -6.44 -13.10
CA PHE A 33 0.10 -6.09 -14.42
C PHE A 33 0.85 -4.92 -15.04
N TYR A 34 1.09 -3.86 -14.25
CA TYR A 34 1.77 -2.64 -14.70
C TYR A 34 3.24 -2.85 -15.06
N ARG A 35 3.88 -3.88 -14.51
CA ARG A 35 5.25 -4.27 -14.85
C ARG A 35 5.43 -4.46 -16.35
N ARG A 36 4.43 -4.94 -17.09
CA ARG A 36 4.55 -5.17 -18.54
C ARG A 36 4.73 -3.88 -19.32
N PHE A 37 4.11 -2.79 -18.87
CA PHE A 37 4.16 -1.49 -19.54
C PHE A 37 5.38 -0.65 -19.13
N ALA A 38 5.86 -0.84 -17.89
CA ALA A 38 7.00 -0.09 -17.34
C ALA A 38 8.34 -0.33 -18.07
N TYR A 39 8.46 -1.39 -18.87
CA TYR A 39 9.69 -1.67 -19.63
C TYR A 39 9.78 -0.88 -20.94
N GLU A 40 8.65 -0.42 -21.48
CA GLU A 40 8.58 0.18 -22.82
C GLU A 40 8.41 1.70 -22.79
N ARG A 41 7.92 2.26 -21.67
CA ARG A 41 7.64 3.71 -21.53
C ARG A 41 8.41 4.33 -20.37
N PHE A 42 9.57 4.92 -20.68
CA PHE A 42 10.30 5.83 -19.79
C PHE A 42 9.98 7.28 -20.18
N SER A 43 8.82 7.78 -19.76
CA SER A 43 8.42 9.18 -19.95
C SER A 43 7.96 9.79 -18.64
N THR A 44 8.06 11.12 -18.54
CA THR A 44 7.55 11.88 -17.39
C THR A 44 6.04 11.66 -17.19
N GLU A 45 5.29 11.51 -18.27
CA GLU A 45 3.86 11.19 -18.24
C GLU A 45 3.59 9.86 -17.52
N PHE A 46 4.41 8.85 -17.81
CA PHE A 46 4.30 7.54 -17.16
C PHE A 46 4.75 7.58 -15.69
N CYS A 47 5.70 8.44 -15.30
CA CYS A 47 5.99 8.69 -13.88
C CYS A 47 4.79 9.28 -13.14
N VAL A 48 4.09 10.24 -13.76
CA VAL A 48 2.89 10.86 -13.18
C VAL A 48 1.76 9.83 -13.08
N GLU A 49 1.57 9.01 -14.11
CA GLU A 49 0.58 7.92 -14.12
C GLU A 49 0.85 6.93 -12.97
N LEU A 50 2.10 6.50 -12.78
CA LEU A 50 2.51 5.64 -11.66
C LEU A 50 2.31 6.30 -10.30
N ALA A 51 2.60 7.60 -10.18
CA ALA A 51 2.39 8.34 -8.94
C ALA A 51 0.90 8.40 -8.56
N VAL A 52 0.03 8.72 -9.52
CA VAL A 52 -1.42 8.79 -9.33
C VAL A 52 -2.00 7.41 -9.02
N LEU A 53 -1.57 6.38 -9.76
CA LEU A 53 -2.01 5.01 -9.51
C LEU A 53 -1.56 4.54 -8.12
N GLY A 54 -0.30 4.79 -7.75
CA GLY A 54 0.23 4.48 -6.43
C GLY A 54 -0.52 5.19 -5.31
N ALA A 55 -0.82 6.48 -5.48
CA ALA A 55 -1.62 7.27 -4.55
C ALA A 55 -3.03 6.67 -4.38
N PHE A 56 -3.71 6.37 -5.50
CA PHE A 56 -5.05 5.80 -5.50
C PHE A 56 -5.11 4.43 -4.82
N LEU A 57 -4.18 3.52 -5.16
CA LEU A 57 -4.15 2.19 -4.56
C LEU A 57 -3.80 2.26 -3.06
N THR A 58 -2.98 3.22 -2.65
CA THR A 58 -2.67 3.46 -1.24
C THR A 58 -3.91 3.95 -0.49
N ALA A 59 -4.63 4.93 -1.04
CA ALA A 59 -5.87 5.40 -0.44
C ALA A 59 -6.92 4.28 -0.33
N LEU A 60 -7.01 3.42 -1.35
CA LEU A 60 -7.89 2.25 -1.32
C LEU A 60 -7.47 1.23 -0.26
N TYR A 61 -6.17 0.97 -0.13
CA TYR A 61 -5.61 0.11 0.92
C TYR A 61 -5.97 0.64 2.32
N ASP A 62 -5.75 1.94 2.56
CA ASP A 62 -6.06 2.58 3.83
C ASP A 62 -7.56 2.55 4.13
N PHE A 63 -8.40 2.73 3.11
CA PHE A 63 -9.85 2.61 3.25
C PHE A 63 -10.26 1.19 3.67
N ILE A 64 -9.76 0.16 2.97
CA ILE A 64 -10.06 -1.25 3.27
C ILE A 64 -9.63 -1.60 4.72
N THR A 65 -8.46 -1.14 5.14
CA THR A 65 -7.91 -1.44 6.47
C THR A 65 -8.58 -0.64 7.60
N ASN A 66 -8.99 0.60 7.36
CA ASN A 66 -9.81 1.37 8.31
C ASN A 66 -11.22 0.78 8.43
N PHE A 67 -11.79 0.29 7.33
CA PHE A 67 -13.06 -0.41 7.35
C PHE A 67 -12.99 -1.72 8.13
N GLY A 68 -11.94 -2.51 7.94
CA GLY A 68 -11.67 -3.71 8.74
C GLY A 68 -11.55 -3.41 10.24
N TYR A 69 -10.91 -2.29 10.59
CA TYR A 69 -10.83 -1.82 11.98
C TYR A 69 -12.22 -1.43 12.54
N ALA A 70 -13.06 -0.75 11.76
CA ALA A 70 -14.42 -0.40 12.18
C ALA A 70 -15.29 -1.65 12.43
N ILE A 71 -15.17 -2.68 11.58
CA ILE A 71 -15.84 -3.98 11.79
C ILE A 71 -15.36 -4.62 13.09
N PHE A 72 -14.05 -4.65 13.33
CA PHE A 72 -13.47 -5.21 14.55
C PHE A 72 -14.05 -4.56 15.81
N GLN A 73 -14.08 -3.22 15.85
CA GLN A 73 -14.66 -2.49 16.98
C GLN A 73 -16.16 -2.75 17.14
N THR A 74 -16.86 -2.96 16.03
CA THR A 74 -18.29 -3.31 16.07
C THR A 74 -18.53 -4.67 16.70
N ILE A 75 -17.69 -5.67 16.38
CA ILE A 75 -17.73 -6.99 17.02
C ILE A 75 -17.44 -6.90 18.52
N MET A 76 -16.60 -5.94 18.93
CA MET A 76 -16.28 -5.66 20.33
C MET A 76 -17.37 -4.84 21.07
N GLY A 77 -18.50 -4.54 20.41
CA GLY A 77 -19.66 -3.90 21.04
C GLY A 77 -19.79 -2.39 20.80
N VAL A 78 -18.90 -1.77 20.03
CA VAL A 78 -19.02 -0.35 19.65
C VAL A 78 -20.07 -0.21 18.52
N PRO A 79 -21.03 0.72 18.59
CA PRO A 79 -21.95 0.95 17.48
C PRO A 79 -21.20 1.28 16.18
N PHE A 80 -21.59 0.66 15.06
CA PHE A 80 -20.84 0.75 13.80
C PHE A 80 -20.55 2.19 13.34
N HIS A 81 -21.52 3.11 13.51
CA HIS A 81 -21.33 4.52 13.14
C HIS A 81 -20.23 5.20 13.98
N VAL A 82 -20.15 4.90 15.28
CA VAL A 82 -19.09 5.40 16.17
C VAL A 82 -17.75 4.78 15.79
N ALA A 83 -17.72 3.46 15.56
CA ALA A 83 -16.52 2.75 15.15
C ALA A 83 -15.95 3.29 13.84
N LEU A 84 -16.81 3.61 12.86
CA LEU A 84 -16.41 4.20 11.59
C LEU A 84 -15.86 5.62 11.77
N ILE A 85 -16.50 6.46 12.61
CA ILE A 85 -16.00 7.81 12.91
C ILE A 85 -14.62 7.74 13.57
N ILE A 86 -14.42 6.83 14.53
CA ILE A 86 -13.10 6.64 15.18
C ILE A 86 -12.07 6.19 14.15
N ALA A 87 -12.41 5.19 13.32
CA ALA A 87 -11.51 4.67 12.29
C ALA A 87 -11.08 5.76 11.30
N LEU A 88 -12.00 6.62 10.88
CA LEU A 88 -11.70 7.73 9.97
C LEU A 88 -10.93 8.85 10.68
N ALA A 89 -11.34 9.27 11.88
CA ALA A 89 -10.69 10.36 12.61
C ALA A 89 -9.21 10.08 12.88
N TYR A 90 -8.88 8.85 13.29
CA TYR A 90 -7.49 8.44 13.51
C TYR A 90 -6.80 8.00 12.21
N GLY A 91 -7.52 7.34 11.29
CA GLY A 91 -6.94 6.79 10.07
C GLY A 91 -6.64 7.83 8.99
N THR A 92 -7.42 8.90 8.88
CA THR A 92 -7.27 9.91 7.81
C THR A 92 -5.93 10.64 7.85
N PRO A 93 -5.45 11.17 9.01
CA PRO A 93 -4.14 11.83 9.06
C PRO A 93 -2.99 10.92 8.60
N PHE A 94 -2.98 9.65 9.05
CA PHE A 94 -1.98 8.67 8.62
C PHE A 94 -2.13 8.32 7.14
N SER A 95 -3.36 8.23 6.64
CA SER A 95 -3.62 7.94 5.23
C SER A 95 -3.10 9.05 4.33
N VAL A 96 -3.26 10.32 4.70
CA VAL A 96 -2.69 11.45 3.93
C VAL A 96 -1.17 11.32 3.81
N ILE A 97 -0.50 11.04 4.93
CA ILE A 97 0.97 10.85 4.94
C ILE A 97 1.35 9.63 4.08
N HIS A 98 0.61 8.54 4.20
CA HIS A 98 0.86 7.29 3.48
C HIS A 98 0.69 7.47 1.96
N VAL A 99 -0.41 8.10 1.53
CA VAL A 99 -0.71 8.40 0.14
C VAL A 99 0.35 9.31 -0.48
N VAL A 100 0.72 10.41 0.20
CA VAL A 100 1.75 11.33 -0.31
C VAL A 100 3.11 10.64 -0.40
N SER A 101 3.47 9.85 0.61
CA SER A 101 4.75 9.11 0.62
C SER A 101 4.82 8.09 -0.50
N ASN A 102 3.75 7.31 -0.71
CA ASN A 102 3.71 6.32 -1.79
C ASN A 102 3.65 6.98 -3.17
N ALA A 103 2.91 8.09 -3.33
CA ALA A 103 2.93 8.85 -4.58
C ALA A 103 4.35 9.31 -4.94
N ALA A 104 5.12 9.81 -3.95
CA ALA A 104 6.51 10.20 -4.14
C ALA A 104 7.41 9.00 -4.48
N ILE A 105 7.24 7.86 -3.79
CA ILE A 105 8.00 6.64 -4.08
C ILE A 105 7.73 6.16 -5.52
N PHE A 106 6.47 6.08 -5.93
CA PHE A 106 6.11 5.60 -7.28
C PHE A 106 6.46 6.59 -8.38
N GLY A 107 6.35 7.90 -8.13
CA GLY A 107 6.67 8.94 -9.11
C GLY A 107 8.16 9.24 -9.27
N ILE A 108 8.95 9.13 -8.19
CA ILE A 108 10.35 9.58 -8.16
C ILE A 108 11.31 8.39 -8.00
N ALA A 109 11.08 7.54 -7.01
CA ALA A 109 12.03 6.50 -6.62
C ALA A 109 11.92 5.20 -7.45
N PHE A 110 10.75 4.94 -8.04
CA PHE A 110 10.45 3.71 -8.77
C PHE A 110 11.50 3.38 -9.84
N PHE A 111 11.85 4.34 -10.68
CA PHE A 111 12.78 4.12 -11.78
C PHE A 111 14.24 3.91 -11.34
N PRO A 112 14.81 4.77 -10.46
CA PRO A 112 16.11 4.50 -9.84
C PRO A 112 16.17 3.10 -9.21
N MET A 113 15.11 2.68 -8.51
CA MET A 113 15.04 1.37 -7.86
C MET A 113 15.02 0.21 -8.86
N ILE A 114 14.21 0.29 -9.92
CA ILE A 114 14.20 -0.76 -10.98
C ILE A 114 15.55 -0.85 -11.67
N LYS A 115 16.21 0.29 -11.95
CA LYS A 115 17.55 0.32 -12.56
C LYS A 115 18.60 -0.31 -11.63
N ALA A 116 18.56 0.02 -10.34
CA ALA A 116 19.45 -0.57 -9.34
C ALA A 116 19.23 -2.08 -9.20
N ALA A 117 17.98 -2.52 -9.09
CA ALA A 117 17.61 -3.92 -8.96
C ALA A 117 18.02 -4.76 -10.17
N LYS A 118 17.90 -4.22 -11.39
CA LYS A 118 18.41 -4.88 -12.60
C LYS A 118 19.93 -5.03 -12.57
N LYS A 119 20.66 -4.01 -12.11
CA LYS A 119 22.11 -4.05 -12.03
C LYS A 119 22.59 -5.13 -11.06
N THR A 120 21.96 -5.29 -9.90
CA THR A 120 22.30 -6.36 -8.95
C THR A 120 21.90 -7.75 -9.47
N LEU A 121 20.69 -7.90 -10.02
CA LEU A 121 20.24 -9.19 -10.57
C LEU A 121 21.02 -9.64 -11.82
N MET A 122 21.54 -8.70 -12.62
CA MET A 122 22.45 -9.02 -13.72
C MET A 122 23.84 -9.43 -13.22
N VAL A 123 24.33 -8.83 -12.13
CA VAL A 123 25.61 -9.24 -11.50
C VAL A 123 25.52 -10.68 -10.99
N ASP A 124 24.40 -11.09 -10.39
CA ASP A 124 24.20 -12.49 -9.93
C ASP A 124 24.08 -13.51 -11.08
N LYS A 125 23.80 -13.08 -12.31
CA LYS A 125 23.63 -13.97 -13.48
C LYS A 125 24.93 -14.20 -14.27
N TYR A 126 25.94 -13.39 -14.04
CA TYR A 126 27.23 -13.43 -14.76
C TYR A 126 28.44 -13.47 -13.82
N GLY A 127 28.23 -13.56 -12.50
CA GLY A 127 29.24 -13.78 -11.48
C GLY A 127 29.35 -15.25 -11.09
#